data_AF-A0A1H0W3D8-F1
#
_entry.id   AF-A0A1H0W3D8-F1
#
_cell.length_a   1.000
_cell.length_b   1.000
_cell.length_c   1.000
_cell.angle_alpha   90.00
_cell.angle_beta   90.00
_cell.angle_gamma   90.00
#
_symmetry.space_group_name_H-M   'P 1'
#
loop_
_entity.id
_entity.type
_entity.pdbx_description
1 polymer ?
#
loop_
_entity_poly.entity_id
_entity_poly.type
_entity_poly.pdbx_seq_one_letter_code
_entity_poly.pdbx_strand_id
1 'polypeptide(L)'
;MPTRVHEFAWPDRVVVGTIGLPGARTFYLQVRAGTQMVSIALEKQQSALLAEKIDEMLDQLITVEGNPFSVPTSTPLELVDNDQLEAVQEQFRTGAMSLGW
;
A
#
# COMPACT_ATOMS: atom_id res chain seq x y z
N MET A 1 -5.15 -6.72 -24.14
CA MET A 1 -5.51 -7.51 -22.94
C MET A 1 -6.51 -6.71 -22.15
N PRO A 2 -7.55 -7.31 -21.55
CA PRO A 2 -8.50 -6.57 -20.72
C PRO A 2 -7.79 -6.01 -19.48
N THR A 3 -8.23 -4.84 -19.03
CA THR A 3 -7.75 -4.23 -17.78
C THR A 3 -8.07 -5.16 -16.61
N ARG A 4 -7.05 -5.53 -15.83
CA ARG A 4 -7.24 -6.27 -14.57
C ARG A 4 -7.48 -5.27 -13.45
N VAL A 5 -8.59 -5.45 -12.72
CA VAL A 5 -8.98 -4.59 -11.59
C VAL A 5 -9.07 -5.46 -10.34
N HIS A 6 -8.44 -5.02 -9.26
CA HIS A 6 -8.59 -5.59 -7.93
C HIS A 6 -9.26 -4.54 -7.05
N GLU A 7 -10.49 -4.79 -6.62
CA GLU A 7 -11.27 -3.86 -5.81
C GLU A 7 -11.38 -4.35 -4.36
N PHE A 8 -11.09 -3.45 -3.42
CA PHE A 8 -11.17 -3.70 -1.99
C PHE A 8 -11.79 -2.46 -1.32
N ALA A 9 -13.09 -2.51 -1.03
CA ALA A 9 -13.78 -1.38 -0.41
C ALA A 9 -13.32 -1.14 1.04
N TRP A 10 -13.07 -2.23 1.78
CA TRP A 10 -12.65 -2.21 3.18
C TRP A 10 -11.65 -3.34 3.43
N PRO A 11 -10.38 -3.19 3.01
CA PRO A 11 -9.36 -4.18 3.29
C PRO A 11 -9.07 -4.26 4.79
N ASP A 12 -8.80 -5.47 5.28
CA ASP A 12 -8.33 -5.69 6.65
C ASP A 12 -6.88 -5.20 6.83
N ARG A 13 -6.10 -5.22 5.74
CA ARG A 13 -4.66 -4.89 5.74
C ARG A 13 -4.20 -4.45 4.36
N VAL A 14 -3.43 -3.37 4.30
CA VAL A 14 -2.70 -2.89 3.12
C VAL A 14 -1.28 -2.59 3.56
N VAL A 15 -0.30 -3.40 3.11
CA VAL A 15 1.07 -3.31 3.63
C VAL A 15 2.08 -3.46 2.50
N VAL A 16 3.16 -2.67 2.59
CA VAL A 16 4.37 -2.91 1.78
C VAL A 16 5.36 -3.69 2.62
N GLY A 17 5.80 -4.84 2.12
CA GLY A 17 6.80 -5.67 2.78
C GLY A 17 7.85 -6.18 1.81
N THR A 18 8.84 -6.90 2.35
CA THR A 18 9.93 -7.46 1.55
C THR A 18 10.25 -8.90 1.92
N ILE A 19 10.68 -9.69 0.94
CA ILE A 19 11.16 -11.05 1.13
C ILE A 19 12.58 -11.14 0.56
N GLY A 20 13.46 -11.85 1.26
CA GLY A 20 14.84 -12.12 0.82
C GLY A 20 15.91 -11.44 1.67
N LEU A 21 17.17 -11.75 1.36
CA LEU A 21 18.33 -11.24 2.07
C LEU A 21 18.60 -9.76 1.73
N PRO A 22 19.21 -8.98 2.63
CA PRO A 22 19.69 -7.65 2.30
C PRO A 22 20.51 -7.64 1.00
N GLY A 23 20.20 -6.72 0.09
CA GLY A 23 20.82 -6.65 -1.25
C GLY A 23 20.12 -7.47 -2.34
N ALA A 24 19.26 -8.42 -1.98
CA ALA A 24 18.49 -9.27 -2.90
C ALA A 24 17.00 -9.36 -2.50
N ARG A 25 16.46 -8.28 -1.94
CA ARG A 25 15.06 -8.22 -1.51
C ARG A 25 14.13 -7.96 -2.70
N THR A 26 13.01 -8.68 -2.73
CA THR A 26 11.85 -8.33 -3.56
C THR A 26 10.82 -7.61 -2.69
N PHE A 27 10.27 -6.51 -3.19
CA PHE A 27 9.25 -5.71 -2.51
C PHE A 27 7.86 -6.10 -3.03
N TYR A 28 6.90 -6.16 -2.12
CA TYR A 28 5.51 -6.51 -2.40
C TYR A 28 4.55 -5.53 -1.73
N LEU A 29 3.49 -5.15 -2.44
CA LEU A 29 2.30 -4.53 -1.87
C LEU A 29 1.27 -5.64 -1.72
N GLN A 30 0.88 -5.92 -0.48
CA GLN A 30 -0.08 -6.96 -0.13
C GLN A 30 -1.35 -6.34 0.43
N VAL A 31 -2.49 -6.78 -0.10
CA VAL A 31 -3.83 -6.39 0.36
C VAL A 31 -4.57 -7.64 0.78
N ARG A 32 -5.17 -7.62 1.99
CA ARG A 32 -6.03 -8.69 2.51
C ARG A 32 -7.44 -8.16 2.80
N ALA A 33 -8.45 -8.95 2.44
CA ALA A 33 -9.83 -8.78 2.88
C ALA A 33 -10.50 -10.16 3.06
N GLY A 34 -10.72 -10.56 4.31
CA GLY A 34 -11.15 -11.91 4.67
C GLY A 34 -10.20 -12.96 4.10
N THR A 35 -10.72 -13.82 3.22
CA THR A 35 -9.92 -14.86 2.54
C THR A 35 -9.29 -14.40 1.23
N GLN A 36 -9.59 -13.19 0.76
CA GLN A 36 -9.01 -12.64 -0.46
C GLN A 36 -7.66 -11.99 -0.15
N MET A 37 -6.64 -12.40 -0.88
CA MET A 37 -5.29 -11.85 -0.78
C MET A 37 -4.73 -11.57 -2.17
N VAL A 38 -4.20 -10.36 -2.36
CA VAL A 38 -3.50 -9.95 -3.58
C VAL A 38 -2.12 -9.47 -3.18
N SER A 39 -1.10 -9.96 -3.87
CA SER A 39 0.28 -9.47 -3.74
C SER A 39 0.81 -9.09 -5.12
N ILE A 40 1.33 -7.87 -5.24
CA ILE A 40 1.98 -7.39 -6.47
C ILE A 40 3.42 -7.03 -6.17
N ALA A 41 4.33 -7.37 -7.08
CA ALA A 41 5.73 -7.00 -6.94
C ALA A 41 5.94 -5.56 -7.37
N LEU A 42 6.78 -4.83 -6.63
CA LEU A 42 7.19 -3.47 -6.96
C LEU A 42 8.69 -3.29 -6.81
N GLU A 43 9.21 -2.22 -7.41
CA GLU A 43 10.59 -1.81 -7.22
C GLU A 43 10.77 -1.05 -5.90
N LYS A 44 11.96 -1.13 -5.31
CA LYS A 44 12.27 -0.40 -4.06
C LYS A 44 11.96 1.09 -4.15
N GLN A 45 12.34 1.73 -5.26
CA GLN A 45 12.09 3.17 -5.46
C GLN A 45 10.59 3.48 -5.55
N GLN A 46 9.79 2.58 -6.12
CA GLN A 46 8.34 2.73 -6.17
C GLN A 46 7.71 2.62 -4.78
N SER A 47 8.25 1.77 -3.91
CA SER A 47 7.76 1.66 -2.52
C SER A 47 7.97 2.95 -1.74
N ALA A 48 9.14 3.58 -1.89
CA ALA A 48 9.45 4.84 -1.25
C ALA A 48 8.56 5.96 -1.79
N LEU A 49 8.42 6.06 -3.11
CA LEU A 49 7.57 7.06 -3.73
C LEU A 49 6.08 6.87 -3.38
N LEU A 50 5.61 5.63 -3.25
CA LEU A 50 4.24 5.35 -2.81
C LEU A 50 3.99 5.92 -1.41
N ALA A 51 4.91 5.72 -0.46
CA ALA A 51 4.78 6.28 0.88
C ALA A 51 4.74 7.82 0.85
N GLU A 52 5.68 8.45 0.13
CA GLU A 52 5.71 9.92 -0.03
C GLU A 52 4.40 10.45 -0.63
N LYS A 53 3.84 9.78 -1.65
CA LYS A 53 2.59 10.21 -2.30
C LYS A 53 1.36 9.98 -1.44
N ILE A 54 1.36 8.98 -0.56
CA ILE A 54 0.29 8.81 0.42
C ILE A 54 0.35 9.95 1.45
N ASP A 55 1.54 10.28 1.97
CA ASP A 55 1.70 11.39 2.92
C ASP A 55 1.25 12.73 2.31
N GLU A 56 1.71 13.06 1.09
CA GLU A 56 1.27 14.25 0.36
C GLU A 56 -0.26 14.30 0.17
N MET A 57 -0.88 13.15 -0.09
CA MET A 57 -2.31 13.02 -0.28
C MET A 57 -3.10 13.25 1.01
N LEU A 58 -2.62 12.71 2.13
CA LEU A 58 -3.21 12.92 3.45
C LEU A 58 -3.08 14.39 3.88
N ASP A 59 -1.94 15.03 3.63
CA ASP A 59 -1.73 16.45 3.87
C ASP A 59 -2.73 17.32 3.08
N GLN A 60 -2.97 16.98 1.81
CA GLN A 60 -4.01 17.65 1.02
C GLN A 60 -5.40 17.44 1.61
N LEU A 61 -5.72 16.21 2.03
CA LEU A 61 -7.03 15.87 2.59
C LEU A 61 -7.31 16.61 3.92
N ILE A 62 -6.29 16.91 4.71
CA ILE A 62 -6.40 17.75 5.93
C ILE A 62 -6.93 19.15 5.57
N THR A 63 -6.56 19.69 4.42
CA THR A 63 -6.92 21.06 4.02
C THR A 63 -8.32 21.20 3.42
N VAL A 64 -9.03 20.09 3.19
CA VAL A 64 -10.36 20.09 2.57
C VAL A 64 -11.40 20.64 3.55
N GLU A 65 -12.00 21.78 3.21
CA GLU A 65 -13.10 22.35 4.00
C GLU A 65 -14.29 21.39 4.06
N GLY A 66 -14.85 21.21 5.25
CA GLY A 66 -16.00 20.33 5.47
C GLY A 66 -15.68 18.83 5.43
N ASN A 67 -14.40 18.43 5.45
CA ASN A 67 -14.02 17.03 5.58
C ASN A 67 -14.60 16.44 6.89
N PRO A 68 -15.51 15.45 6.82
CA PRO A 68 -16.12 14.87 8.02
C PRO A 68 -15.17 13.91 8.75
N PHE A 69 -14.03 13.56 8.15
CA PHE A 69 -13.07 12.61 8.68
C PHE A 69 -11.87 13.33 9.30
N SER A 70 -11.39 12.81 10.43
CA SER A 70 -10.12 13.25 11.01
C SER A 70 -8.96 12.58 10.29
N VAL A 71 -8.07 13.37 9.73
CA VAL A 71 -6.81 12.89 9.15
C VAL A 71 -5.69 13.19 10.15
N PRO A 72 -5.00 12.17 10.68
CA PRO A 72 -3.96 12.38 11.68
C PRO A 72 -2.70 12.97 11.03
N THR A 73 -1.98 13.82 11.76
CA THR A 73 -0.73 14.45 11.29
C THR A 73 0.50 13.53 11.36
N SER A 74 0.33 12.33 11.93
CA SER A 74 1.36 11.29 12.00
C SER A 74 0.69 9.93 12.20
N THR A 75 1.38 8.84 11.88
CA THR A 75 0.88 7.48 12.10
C THR A 75 0.70 7.21 13.59
N PRO A 76 -0.53 6.93 14.06
CA PRO A 76 -0.76 6.51 15.45
C PRO A 76 0.02 5.23 15.77
N LEU A 77 0.61 5.16 16.98
CA LEU A 77 1.45 4.02 17.39
C LEU A 77 0.72 2.67 17.28
N GLU A 78 -0.59 2.67 17.57
CA GLU A 78 -1.46 1.49 17.48
C GLU A 78 -1.74 1.01 16.05
N LEU A 79 -1.46 1.84 15.05
CA LEU A 79 -1.61 1.52 13.62
C LEU A 79 -0.26 1.19 12.94
N VAL A 80 0.84 1.22 13.69
CA VAL A 80 2.15 0.84 13.15
C VAL A 80 2.19 -0.68 12.95
N ASP A 81 2.15 -1.09 11.68
CA ASP A 81 2.25 -2.49 11.27
C ASP A 81 3.70 -2.83 10.88
N ASN A 82 4.35 -3.66 11.69
CA ASN A 82 5.68 -4.23 11.42
C ASN A 82 5.63 -5.75 11.21
N ASP A 83 4.43 -6.32 11.07
CA ASP A 83 4.27 -7.76 10.93
C ASP A 83 4.75 -8.22 9.55
N GLN A 84 5.21 -9.46 9.49
CA GLN A 84 5.67 -10.06 8.24
C GLN A 84 4.53 -10.11 7.20
N LEU A 85 4.92 -10.18 5.93
CA LEU A 85 3.98 -10.50 4.87
C LEU A 85 3.41 -11.90 5.09
N GLU A 86 2.15 -12.06 4.76
CA GLU A 86 1.54 -13.37 4.62
C GLU A 86 2.06 -14.05 3.34
N ALA A 87 1.78 -15.34 3.17
CA ALA A 87 2.29 -16.13 2.06
C ALA A 87 2.04 -15.44 0.70
N VAL A 88 3.12 -14.99 0.06
CA VAL A 88 3.05 -14.19 -1.16
C VAL A 88 2.78 -15.07 -2.37
N GLN A 89 1.75 -14.72 -3.13
CA GLN A 89 1.52 -15.19 -4.49
C GLN A 89 1.54 -13.99 -5.43
N GLU A 90 2.65 -13.80 -6.15
CA GLU A 90 2.85 -12.67 -7.05
C GLU A 90 1.86 -12.73 -8.23
N GLN A 91 1.00 -11.72 -8.33
CA GLN A 91 0.03 -11.61 -9.44
C GLN A 91 0.67 -11.02 -10.70
N PHE A 92 1.46 -9.95 -10.51
CA PHE A 92 2.21 -9.26 -11.54
C PHE A 92 3.23 -8.31 -10.91
N ARG A 93 4.12 -7.78 -11.74
CA ARG A 93 5.07 -6.70 -11.39
C ARG A 93 4.54 -5.36 -11.87
N THR A 94 4.64 -4.34 -11.04
CA THR A 94 4.22 -2.98 -11.37
C THR A 94 5.13 -2.36 -12.43
N GLY A 95 4.52 -1.64 -13.37
CA GLY A 95 5.18 -0.70 -14.26
C GLY A 95 5.11 0.71 -13.67
N ALA A 96 4.65 1.69 -14.44
CA ALA A 96 4.32 3.00 -13.89
C ALA A 96 3.17 2.90 -12.87
N MET A 97 3.27 3.65 -11.79
CA MET A 97 2.26 3.72 -10.72
C MET A 97 1.75 5.15 -10.60
N SER A 98 0.44 5.29 -10.39
CA SER A 98 -0.22 6.55 -10.05
C SER A 98 -1.17 6.32 -8.89
N LEU A 99 -1.33 7.34 -8.05
CA LEU A 99 -2.26 7.35 -6.93
C LEU A 99 -3.31 8.44 -7.19
N GLY A 100 -4.56 8.17 -6.81
CA GLY A 100 -5.67 9.12 -6.98
C GLY A 100 -6.74 8.88 -5.91
N TRP A 101 -7.45 9.94 -5.55
CA TRP A 101 -8.54 9.99 -4.57
C TRP A 101 -9.60 11.01 -5.02
#